data_AF-A0A1G2HJR8-F1
#
_entry.id   AF-A0A1G2HJR8-F1
#
_cell.length_a   1.000
_cell.length_b   1.000
_cell.length_c   1.000
_cell.angle_alpha   90.00
_cell.angle_beta   90.00
_cell.angle_gamma   90.00
#
_symmetry.space_group_name_H-M   'P 1'
#
loop_
_entity.id
_entity.type
_entity.pdbx_description
1 polymer ?
#
loop_
_entity_poly.entity_id
_entity_poly.type
_entity_poly.pdbx_seq_one_letter_code
_entity_poly.pdbx_strand_id
1 'polypeptide(L)'
;MTNKQEFTKYERARILGARALQIAMNAPLLVKIEKEELEKIKYDPLKIAEIELDSGILPISVRKPMPSKKEDKLKRVKEGKIDDKKIKEKENETEEEIAVEGEIMELATPEDEVTEEVENEGDED
;
A
#
# COMPACT_ATOMS: atom_id res chain seq x y z
N MET A 1 -10.42 13.56 38.11
CA MET A 1 -11.17 12.32 37.80
C MET A 1 -12.28 12.68 36.83
N THR A 2 -12.11 12.35 35.55
CA THR A 2 -13.14 12.21 34.49
C THR A 2 -12.40 12.33 33.17
N ASN A 3 -12.07 11.19 32.57
CA ASN A 3 -11.55 11.17 31.22
C ASN A 3 -12.37 10.12 30.49
N LYS A 4 -13.53 10.54 29.98
CA LYS A 4 -14.13 9.84 28.84
C LYS A 4 -13.10 9.99 27.73
N GLN A 5 -12.13 9.06 27.67
CA GLN A 5 -11.05 9.12 26.70
C GLN A 5 -11.69 8.89 25.35
N GLU A 6 -12.07 9.98 24.70
CA GLU A 6 -12.53 9.93 23.33
C GLU A 6 -11.34 9.48 22.48
N PHE A 7 -11.41 8.22 22.03
CA PHE A 7 -10.47 7.70 21.05
C PHE A 7 -10.54 8.56 19.79
N THR A 8 -9.40 8.83 19.18
CA THR A 8 -9.41 9.45 17.84
C THR A 8 -10.11 8.51 16.86
N LYS A 9 -10.60 9.03 15.73
CA LYS A 9 -11.22 8.20 14.68
C LYS A 9 -10.33 7.03 14.23
N TYR A 10 -9.01 7.23 14.23
CA TYR A 10 -8.03 6.21 13.87
C TYR A 10 -7.85 5.15 14.96
N GLU A 11 -7.82 5.57 16.22
CA GLU A 11 -7.72 4.67 17.37
C GLU A 11 -8.98 3.82 17.49
N ARG A 12 -10.17 4.44 17.37
CA ARG A 12 -11.45 3.72 17.37
C ARG A 12 -11.49 2.67 16.27
N ALA A 13 -11.14 3.04 15.03
CA ALA A 13 -11.09 2.11 13.91
C ALA A 13 -10.10 0.94 14.17
N ARG A 14 -8.92 1.23 14.71
CA ARG A 14 -7.91 0.20 15.02
C ARG A 14 -8.37 -0.75 16.13
N ILE A 15 -9.03 -0.23 17.15
CA ILE A 15 -9.58 -1.01 18.26
C ILE A 15 -10.69 -1.94 17.76
N LEU A 16 -11.65 -1.42 16.99
CA LEU A 16 -12.73 -2.20 16.40
C LEU A 16 -12.19 -3.31 15.49
N GLY A 17 -11.24 -2.99 14.60
CA GLY A 17 -10.64 -3.99 13.71
C GLY A 17 -9.89 -5.09 14.47
N ALA A 18 -9.09 -4.72 15.48
CA ALA A 18 -8.38 -5.70 16.30
C ALA A 18 -9.36 -6.59 17.09
N ARG A 19 -10.42 -6.01 17.64
CA ARG A 19 -11.40 -6.75 18.43
C ARG A 19 -12.29 -7.64 17.57
N ALA A 20 -12.73 -7.16 16.41
CA ALA A 20 -13.47 -7.96 15.44
C ALA A 20 -12.65 -9.19 14.99
N LEU A 21 -11.34 -9.03 14.77
CA LEU A 21 -10.45 -10.15 14.46
C LEU A 21 -10.40 -11.17 15.61
N GLN A 22 -10.30 -10.72 16.87
CA GLN A 22 -10.34 -11.63 18.02
C GLN A 22 -11.63 -12.43 18.06
N ILE A 23 -12.78 -11.78 17.85
CA ILE A 23 -14.10 -12.43 17.84
C ILE A 23 -14.19 -13.44 16.70
N ALA A 24 -13.69 -13.11 15.51
CA ALA A 24 -13.61 -14.04 14.38
C ALA A 24 -12.72 -15.27 14.68
N MET A 25 -11.74 -15.12 15.58
CA MET A 25 -10.91 -16.21 16.11
C MET A 25 -11.54 -16.90 17.33
N ASN A 26 -12.86 -16.81 17.51
CA ASN A 26 -13.61 -17.39 18.63
C ASN A 26 -13.13 -16.92 20.02
N ALA A 27 -12.60 -15.70 20.13
CA ALA A 27 -12.33 -15.11 21.44
C ALA A 27 -13.63 -14.89 22.23
N PRO A 28 -13.60 -14.97 23.56
CA PRO A 28 -14.79 -14.79 24.39
C PRO A 28 -15.35 -13.37 24.28
N LEU A 29 -16.68 -13.30 24.18
CA LEU A 29 -17.44 -12.05 24.26
C LEU A 29 -17.51 -11.59 25.72
N LEU A 30 -17.29 -10.30 25.93
CA LEU A 30 -17.30 -9.66 27.24
C LEU A 30 -18.67 -9.04 27.55
N VAL A 31 -19.49 -8.71 26.54
CA VAL A 31 -20.89 -8.28 26.73
C VAL A 31 -21.81 -9.51 26.82
N LYS A 32 -22.81 -9.44 27.70
CA LYS A 32 -23.95 -10.37 27.68
C LYS A 32 -24.93 -9.94 26.59
N ILE A 33 -24.78 -10.51 25.40
CA ILE A 33 -25.69 -10.28 24.27
C ILE A 33 -26.72 -11.43 24.25
N GLU A 34 -28.01 -11.10 24.14
CA GLU A 34 -29.05 -12.11 23.99
C GLU A 34 -28.97 -12.79 22.62
N LYS A 35 -29.38 -14.06 22.52
CA LYS A 35 -29.33 -14.82 21.25
C LYS A 35 -30.10 -14.14 20.12
N GLU A 36 -31.26 -13.55 20.45
CA GLU A 36 -32.09 -12.81 19.50
C GLU A 36 -31.37 -11.59 18.92
N GLU A 37 -30.55 -10.92 19.72
CA GLU A 37 -29.77 -9.76 19.28
C GLU A 37 -28.57 -10.18 18.42
N LEU A 38 -27.90 -11.28 18.77
CA LEU A 38 -26.85 -11.88 17.94
C LEU A 38 -27.37 -12.31 16.56
N GLU A 39 -28.57 -12.88 16.50
CA GLU A 39 -29.22 -13.25 15.25
C GLU A 39 -29.58 -12.03 14.39
N LYS A 40 -30.08 -10.94 15.00
CA LYS A 40 -30.36 -9.68 14.30
C LYS A 40 -29.12 -9.10 13.63
N ILE A 41 -27.97 -9.17 14.30
CA ILE A 41 -26.69 -8.70 13.74
C ILE A 41 -25.96 -9.77 12.91
N LYS A 42 -26.58 -10.94 12.68
CA LYS A 42 -26.03 -12.08 11.92
C LYS A 42 -24.66 -12.56 12.43
N TYR A 43 -24.41 -12.45 13.73
CA TYR A 43 -23.13 -12.79 14.34
C TYR A 43 -21.92 -12.07 13.72
N ASP A 44 -22.13 -10.86 13.17
CA ASP A 44 -21.07 -10.06 12.56
C ASP A 44 -20.04 -9.62 13.61
N PRO A 45 -18.76 -10.05 13.50
CA PRO A 45 -17.72 -9.72 14.47
C PRO A 45 -17.50 -8.22 14.64
N LEU A 46 -17.72 -7.41 13.59
CA LEU A 46 -17.52 -5.97 13.66
C LEU A 46 -18.58 -5.31 14.53
N LYS A 47 -19.85 -5.67 14.34
CA LYS A 47 -20.97 -5.15 15.13
C LYS A 47 -20.87 -5.56 16.60
N ILE A 48 -20.43 -6.79 16.85
CA ILE A 48 -20.19 -7.25 18.23
C ILE A 48 -19.08 -6.42 18.87
N ALA A 49 -17.97 -6.16 18.16
CA ALA A 49 -16.90 -5.31 18.65
C ALA A 49 -17.35 -3.86 18.93
N GLU A 50 -18.27 -3.31 18.11
CA GLU A 50 -18.87 -2.00 18.33
C GLU A 50 -19.67 -1.95 19.64
N ILE A 51 -20.53 -2.94 19.87
CA ILE A 51 -21.34 -3.06 21.09
C ILE A 51 -20.43 -3.15 22.33
N GLU A 52 -19.36 -3.95 22.27
CA GLU A 52 -18.42 -4.07 23.39
C GLU A 52 -17.62 -2.78 23.66
N LEU A 53 -17.22 -2.06 22.60
CA LEU A 53 -16.50 -0.81 22.71
C LEU A 53 -17.39 0.29 23.30
N ASP A 54 -18.63 0.41 22.81
CA ASP A 54 -19.58 1.43 23.26
C ASP A 54 -20.10 1.15 24.68
N SER A 55 -20.11 -0.12 25.09
CA SER A 55 -20.37 -0.53 26.48
C SER A 55 -19.21 -0.20 27.44
N GLY A 56 -18.04 0.21 26.92
CA GLY A 56 -16.88 0.59 27.74
C GLY A 56 -16.23 -0.56 28.50
N ILE A 57 -16.53 -1.81 28.16
CA ILE A 57 -16.04 -2.99 28.87
C ILE A 57 -14.73 -3.55 28.32
N LEU A 58 -14.32 -3.12 27.12
CA LEU A 58 -13.08 -3.58 26.49
C LEU A 58 -11.87 -3.06 27.29
N PRO A 59 -11.03 -3.95 27.87
CA PRO A 59 -9.85 -3.54 28.64
C PRO A 59 -8.70 -3.18 27.69
N ILE A 60 -8.86 -2.11 26.90
CA ILE A 60 -7.91 -1.69 25.87
C ILE A 60 -7.31 -0.33 26.23
N SER A 61 -5.99 -0.25 26.17
CA SER A 61 -5.23 0.99 26.34
C SER A 61 -4.46 1.32 25.07
N VAL A 62 -4.52 2.58 24.63
CA VAL A 62 -3.78 3.06 23.46
C VAL A 62 -2.50 3.74 23.89
N ARG A 63 -1.34 3.23 23.44
CA ARG A 63 -0.06 3.91 23.62
C ARG A 63 0.11 4.98 22.54
N LYS A 64 0.21 6.25 22.96
CA LYS A 64 0.44 7.41 22.07
C LYS A 64 1.88 7.92 22.25
N PRO A 65 2.87 7.37 21.52
CA PRO A 65 4.24 7.85 21.63
C PRO A 65 4.33 9.26 21.05
N MET A 66 4.93 10.18 21.81
CA MET A 66 5.33 11.47 21.27
C MET A 66 6.50 11.28 20.31
N PRO A 67 6.63 12.14 19.28
CA PRO A 67 7.80 12.11 18.41
C PRO A 67 9.06 12.38 19.25
N SER A 68 9.95 11.41 19.34
CA SER A 68 11.27 11.56 19.94
C SER A 68 12.31 11.71 18.85
N LYS A 69 13.25 12.65 19.01
CA LYS A 69 14.40 12.77 18.11
C LYS A 69 15.27 11.52 18.26
N LYS A 70 15.32 10.68 17.23
CA LYS A 70 16.30 9.60 17.16
C LYS A 70 17.62 10.20 16.67
N GLU A 71 18.69 10.04 17.45
CA GLU A 71 20.06 10.37 17.03
C GLU A 71 20.67 9.28 16.13
N ASP A 72 19.83 8.56 15.41
CA ASP A 72 20.31 7.58 14.44
C ASP A 72 21.02 8.36 13.34
N LYS A 73 22.33 8.16 13.20
CA LYS A 73 23.06 8.61 12.02
C LYS A 73 22.34 8.02 10.82
N LEU A 74 21.68 8.86 10.02
CA LEU A 74 21.08 8.46 8.75
C LEU A 74 22.10 7.56 8.06
N LYS A 75 21.76 6.28 7.88
CA LYS A 75 22.58 5.39 7.06
C LYS A 75 22.47 5.97 5.66
N ARG A 76 23.43 6.81 5.27
CA ARG A 76 23.64 7.13 3.86
C ARG A 76 23.67 5.78 3.17
N VAL A 77 22.81 5.60 2.17
CA VAL A 77 23.01 4.49 1.23
C VAL A 77 24.48 4.58 0.85
N LYS A 78 25.24 3.51 1.09
CA LYS A 78 26.60 3.44 0.56
C LYS A 78 26.43 3.29 -0.94
N GLU A 79 26.15 4.38 -1.63
CA GLU A 79 26.62 4.54 -2.99
C GLU A 79 28.14 4.44 -2.82
N GLY A 80 28.69 3.28 -3.17
CA GLY A 80 30.13 3.13 -3.25
C GLY A 80 30.61 4.29 -4.11
N LYS A 81 31.65 5.02 -3.65
CA LYS A 81 32.29 6.03 -4.48
C LYS A 81 32.58 5.35 -5.82
N ILE A 82 31.83 5.71 -6.85
CA ILE A 82 32.14 5.28 -8.20
C ILE A 82 33.36 6.12 -8.55
N ASP A 83 34.52 5.49 -8.69
CA ASP A 83 35.73 6.18 -9.10
C ASP A 83 35.47 6.92 -10.43
N ASP A 84 35.95 8.15 -10.57
CA ASP A 84 35.69 9.06 -11.70
C ASP A 84 35.90 8.42 -13.10
N LYS A 85 36.73 7.38 -13.19
CA LYS A 85 36.94 6.59 -14.41
C LYS A 85 35.68 5.85 -14.87
N LYS A 86 34.95 5.21 -13.94
CA LYS A 86 33.74 4.44 -14.26
C LYS A 86 32.57 5.33 -14.66
N ILE A 87 32.58 6.59 -14.24
CA ILE A 87 31.60 7.59 -14.67
C ILE A 87 31.88 7.97 -16.12
N LYS A 88 33.14 8.30 -16.45
CA LYS A 88 33.55 8.63 -17.82
C LYS A 88 33.35 7.48 -18.80
N GLU A 89 33.65 6.24 -18.40
CA GLU A 89 33.41 5.06 -19.24
C GLU A 89 31.92 4.91 -19.56
N LYS A 90 31.05 5.04 -18.55
CA LYS A 90 29.60 5.00 -18.78
C LYS A 90 29.08 6.18 -19.59
N GLU A 91 29.60 7.38 -19.37
CA GLU A 91 29.23 8.57 -20.15
C GLU A 91 29.58 8.38 -21.63
N ASN A 92 30.79 7.90 -21.93
CA ASN A 92 31.21 7.58 -23.29
C ASN A 92 30.35 6.47 -23.91
N GLU A 93 30.10 5.38 -23.17
CA GLU A 93 29.20 4.30 -23.63
C GLU A 93 27.80 4.84 -23.95
N THR A 94 27.24 5.71 -23.10
CA THR A 94 25.94 6.32 -23.36
C THR A 94 25.95 7.30 -24.53
N GLU A 95 27.05 8.06 -24.73
CA GLU A 95 27.20 8.95 -25.88
C GLU A 95 27.30 8.16 -27.19
N GLU A 96 28.02 7.03 -27.19
CA GLU A 96 28.10 6.11 -28.33
C GLU A 96 26.74 5.47 -28.64
N GLU A 97 25.99 5.00 -27.63
CA GLU A 97 24.64 4.45 -27.82
C GLU A 97 23.67 5.50 -28.41
N ILE A 98 23.70 6.74 -27.90
CA ILE A 98 22.85 7.83 -28.41
C ILE A 98 23.25 8.21 -29.85
N ALA A 99 24.54 8.20 -30.17
CA ALA A 99 25.00 8.47 -31.54
C ALA A 99 24.55 7.38 -32.51
N VAL A 100 24.65 6.11 -32.13
CA VAL A 100 24.17 4.97 -32.94
C VAL A 100 22.64 5.03 -33.12
N GLU A 101 21.89 5.35 -32.06
CA GLU A 101 20.43 5.52 -32.14
C GLU A 101 20.04 6.72 -33.03
N GLY A 102 20.81 7.80 -32.98
CA GLY A 102 20.65 8.97 -33.86
C GLY A 102 20.92 8.65 -35.34
N GLU A 103 21.96 7.86 -35.64
CA GLU A 103 22.25 7.39 -37.00
C GLU A 103 21.14 6.47 -37.53
N ILE A 104 20.51 5.64 -36.68
CA ILE A 104 19.35 4.83 -37.04
C ILE A 104 18.15 5.71 -37.45
N MET A 105 17.97 6.86 -36.78
CA MET A 105 16.92 7.82 -37.13
C MET A 105 17.19 8.53 -38.47
N GLU A 106 18.47 8.75 -38.84
CA GLU A 106 18.86 9.34 -40.13
C GLU A 106 18.73 8.35 -41.30
N LEU A 107 18.87 7.03 -41.02
CA LEU A 107 18.75 5.97 -42.02
C LEU A 107 17.29 5.62 -42.40
N ALA A 108 16.29 6.03 -41.63
CA ALA A 108 14.89 5.79 -41.94
C ALA A 108 14.42 6.72 -43.07
N THR A 109 14.43 6.23 -44.31
CA THR A 109 13.82 6.94 -45.44
C THR A 109 12.31 6.71 -45.45
N PRO A 110 11.48 7.72 -45.78
CA PRO A 110 10.02 7.56 -45.81
C PRO A 110 9.52 6.55 -46.87
N GLU A 111 10.41 5.98 -47.69
CA GLU A 111 10.10 4.91 -48.65
C GLU A 111 10.14 3.50 -48.00
N ASP A 112 10.72 3.37 -46.80
CA ASP A 112 10.77 2.11 -46.04
C ASP A 112 9.48 1.85 -45.23
N GLU A 113 8.55 2.82 -45.16
CA GLU A 113 7.17 2.59 -44.73
C GLU A 113 6.38 1.97 -45.88
N VAL A 114 6.58 0.67 -46.11
CA VAL A 114 5.69 -0.11 -46.98
C VAL A 114 4.31 -0.13 -46.33
N THR A 115 3.38 0.66 -46.87
CA THR A 115 1.96 0.53 -46.54
C THR A 115 1.51 -0.84 -47.02
N GLU A 116 1.31 -1.78 -46.09
CA GLU A 116 0.58 -3.01 -46.40
C GLU A 116 -0.86 -2.60 -46.77
N GLU A 117 -1.11 -2.43 -48.07
CA GLU A 117 -2.46 -2.43 -48.62
C GLU A 117 -3.03 -3.83 -48.37
N VAL A 118 -3.83 -3.94 -47.30
CA VAL A 118 -4.55 -5.17 -46.97
C VAL A 118 -5.57 -5.41 -48.09
N GLU A 119 -5.27 -6.36 -48.97
CA GLU A 119 -6.19 -6.94 -49.94
C GLU A 119 -7.44 -7.42 -49.19
N ASN A 120 -8.59 -6.84 -49.54
CA ASN A 120 -9.89 -7.20 -48.99
C ASN A 120 -10.48 -8.32 -49.87
N GLU A 121 -10.19 -9.58 -49.53
CA GLU A 121 -10.94 -10.76 -50.00
C GLU A 121 -11.76 -11.34 -48.83
N GLY A 122 -13.02 -11.71 -49.13
CA GLY A 122 -14.06 -12.21 -48.21
C GLY A 122 -13.65 -13.47 -47.43
N ASP A 123 -14.40 -13.95 -46.43
CA ASP A 123 -15.84 -14.03 -46.25
C ASP A 123 -16.14 -14.22 -44.74
N GLU A 124 -17.33 -13.83 -44.28
CA GLU A 124 -18.19 -14.60 -43.33
C GLU A 124 -19.43 -13.78 -42.93
N ASP A 125 -20.56 -14.01 -43.64
CA ASP A 125 -21.91 -14.32 -43.10
C ASP A 125 -22.98 -14.36 -44.22
#